data_AF-A0A936J7X4-F1
#
_entry.id   AF-A0A936J7X4-F1
#
_cell.length_a   1.000
_cell.length_b   1.000
_cell.length_c   1.000
_cell.angle_alpha   90.00
_cell.angle_beta   90.00
_cell.angle_gamma   90.00
#
_symmetry.space_group_name_H-M   'P 1'
#
loop_
_entity.id
_entity.type
_entity.pdbx_description
1 polymer ?
#
loop_
_entity_poly.entity_id
_entity_poly.type
_entity_poly.pdbx_seq_one_letter_code
_entity_poly.pdbx_strand_id
1 'polypeptide(L)' 'MMSSYPFKRTCKEVSALLIAREDRELPLQERVALRLHLAMCQACPRFERQVLTMRNAMKQWRQYTSDPGDER' A
#
# COMPACT_ATOMS: atom_id res chain seq x y z
N MET A 1 3.28 23.27 -0.72
CA MET A 1 4.20 22.79 -1.78
C MET A 1 3.56 21.60 -2.49
N MET A 2 2.68 21.88 -3.45
CA MET A 2 2.19 20.90 -4.43
C MET A 2 3.03 21.09 -5.68
N SER A 3 4.23 20.50 -5.72
CA SER A 3 5.00 20.49 -6.96
C SER A 3 4.43 19.43 -7.88
N SER A 4 3.57 19.93 -8.75
CA SER A 4 3.20 19.33 -10.02
C SER A 4 4.46 18.97 -10.84
N TYR A 5 4.48 17.71 -11.30
CA TYR A 5 5.31 17.09 -12.37
C TYR A 5 6.74 16.59 -12.03
N PRO A 6 7.18 15.44 -12.60
CA PRO A 6 6.71 14.81 -13.85
C PRO A 6 6.46 13.29 -13.76
N PHE A 7 5.28 12.85 -13.32
CA PHE A 7 4.70 11.51 -13.65
C PHE A 7 3.22 11.45 -13.23
N LYS A 8 2.43 12.52 -13.50
CA LYS A 8 0.96 12.62 -13.36
C LYS A 8 0.26 12.00 -12.13
N ARG A 9 0.97 11.65 -11.05
CA ARG A 9 0.39 11.01 -9.87
C ARG A 9 0.67 11.85 -8.64
N THR A 10 -0.41 12.37 -8.08
CA THR A 10 -0.44 13.08 -6.81
C THR A 10 -0.25 12.10 -5.64
N CYS A 11 0.15 12.60 -4.47
CA CYS A 11 0.25 11.77 -3.26
C CYS A 11 -1.08 11.05 -2.96
N LYS A 12 -2.22 11.68 -3.24
CA LYS A 12 -3.56 11.10 -3.08
C LYS A 12 -3.77 9.89 -3.99
N GLU A 13 -3.41 10.00 -5.26
CA GLU A 13 -3.51 8.87 -6.21
C GLU A 13 -2.55 7.75 -5.85
N VAL A 14 -1.35 8.08 -5.37
CA VAL A 14 -0.36 7.11 -4.91
C VAL A 14 -0.86 6.35 -3.69
N SER A 15 -1.45 7.04 -2.71
CA SER A 15 -2.09 6.40 -1.56
C SER A 15 -3.26 5.50 -1.99
N ALA A 16 -4.08 5.92 -2.94
CA ALA A 16 -5.16 5.09 -3.47
C ALA A 16 -4.63 3.84 -4.20
N LEU A 17 -3.55 3.97 -4.96
CA LEU A 17 -2.87 2.84 -5.62
C LEU A 17 -2.23 1.88 -4.62
N LEU A 18 -1.64 2.39 -3.54
CA LEU A 18 -1.07 1.57 -2.46
C LEU A 18 -2.13 0.71 -1.79
N ILE A 19 -3.32 1.28 -1.54
CA ILE A 19 -4.44 0.52 -0.99
C ILE A 19 -4.98 -0.46 -2.04
N ALA A 20 -5.18 -0.01 -3.28
CA ALA A 20 -5.65 -0.89 -4.36
C ALA A 20 -4.72 -2.08 -4.60
N ARG A 21 -3.40 -1.93 -4.42
CA ARG A 21 -2.43 -3.03 -4.52
C ARG A 21 -2.70 -4.17 -3.54
N GLU A 22 -3.30 -3.88 -2.40
CA GLU A 22 -3.61 -4.89 -1.38
C GLU A 22 -4.87 -5.70 -1.70
N ASP A 23 -5.77 -5.13 -2.51
CA ASP A 23 -7.00 -5.77 -2.94
C ASP A 23 -6.87 -6.42 -4.34
N ARG A 24 -6.12 -5.79 -5.24
CA ARG A 24 -5.92 -6.24 -6.63
C ARG A 24 -4.47 -6.08 -7.10
N GLU A 25 -4.11 -6.88 -8.10
CA GLU A 25 -2.83 -6.71 -8.76
C GLU A 25 -2.79 -5.41 -9.59
N LEU A 26 -1.77 -4.59 -9.36
CA LEU A 26 -1.54 -3.40 -10.18
C LEU A 26 -0.85 -3.76 -11.50
N PRO A 27 -1.23 -3.14 -12.64
CA PRO A 27 -0.52 -3.28 -13.90
C PRO A 27 0.92 -2.73 -13.79
N LEU A 28 1.84 -3.28 -14.60
CA LEU A 28 3.28 -2.97 -14.51
C LEU A 28 3.58 -1.47 -14.59
N GLN A 29 2.86 -0.73 -15.44
CA GLN A 29 2.98 0.72 -15.58
C GLN A 29 2.71 1.48 -14.27
N GLU A 30 1.69 1.05 -13.50
CA GLU A 30 1.33 1.68 -12.23
C GLU A 30 2.35 1.34 -11.15
N ARG A 31 2.92 0.13 -11.17
CA ARG A 31 4.01 -0.26 -10.27
C ARG A 31 5.25 0.60 -10.47
N VAL A 32 5.60 0.90 -11.72
CA VAL A 32 6.75 1.78 -12.05
C VAL A 32 6.48 3.20 -11.60
N ALA A 33 5.32 3.77 -11.94
CA ALA A 33 4.94 5.13 -11.51
C ALA A 33 4.93 5.26 -9.97
N LEU A 34 4.44 4.24 -9.28
CA LEU A 34 4.42 4.19 -7.81
C LEU A 34 5.84 4.22 -7.25
N ARG A 35 6.76 3.38 -7.75
CA ARG A 35 8.16 3.35 -7.30
C ARG A 35 8.87 4.68 -7.51
N LEU A 36 8.67 5.32 -8.66
CA LEU A 36 9.24 6.65 -8.94
C LEU A 36 8.71 7.70 -7.95
N HIS A 37 7.40 7.70 -7.67
CA HIS A 37 6.83 8.63 -6.71
C HIS A 37 7.35 8.40 -5.28
N LEU A 38 7.48 7.14 -4.85
CA LEU A 38 8.04 6.80 -3.54
C LEU A 38 9.51 7.20 -3.40
N ALA A 39 10.28 7.19 -4.49
CA ALA A 39 11.67 7.63 -4.47
C ALA A 39 11.81 9.17 -4.34
N MET A 40 10.87 9.94 -4.90
CA MET A 40 10.92 11.41 -4.90
C MET A 40 10.16 12.06 -3.73
N CYS A 41 9.19 11.36 -3.14
CA CYS A 41 8.33 11.89 -2.07
C CYS A 41 8.73 11.29 -0.72
N GLN A 42 8.93 12.12 0.30
CA GLN A 42 9.28 11.63 1.65
C GLN A 42 8.06 11.13 2.45
N ALA A 43 6.86 11.61 2.15
CA ALA A 43 5.65 11.27 2.90
C ALA A 43 5.06 9.91 2.49
N CYS A 44 5.02 9.62 1.19
CA CYS A 44 4.38 8.41 0.67
C CYS A 44 5.03 7.08 1.14
N PRO A 45 6.37 6.96 1.28
CA PRO A 45 7.00 5.77 1.87
C PRO A 45 6.58 5.50 3.32
N ARG A 46 6.32 6.55 4.12
CA ARG A 46 5.78 6.38 5.47
C ARG A 46 4.38 5.79 5.44
N PHE A 47 3.54 6.27 4.53
CA PHE A 47 2.19 5.75 4.35
C PHE A 47 2.19 4.29 3.86
N GLU A 48 3.07 3.93 2.91
CA GLU A 48 3.23 2.54 2.46
C GLU A 48 3.53 1.60 3.64
N ARG A 49 4.44 1.98 4.53
CA ARG A 49 4.75 1.19 5.73
C ARG A 49 3.54 1.02 6.64
N GLN A 50 2.72 2.05 6.81
CA GLN A 50 1.49 1.95 7.62
C GLN A 50 0.51 0.93 7.02
N VAL A 51 0.30 0.96 5.71
CA VAL A 51 -0.56 0.00 5.00
C VAL A 51 -0.02 -1.42 5.15
N LEU A 52 1.29 -1.64 5.00
CA LEU A 52 1.92 -2.95 5.18
C LEU A 52 1.76 -3.47 6.60
N THR A 53 1.89 -2.63 7.63
CA THR A 53 1.65 -3.01 9.01
C THR A 53 0.22 -3.48 9.21
N MET A 54 -0.77 -2.73 8.71
CA MET A 54 -2.18 -3.12 8.80
C MET A 54 -2.47 -4.45 8.10
N ARG A 55 -1.92 -4.65 6.91
CA ARG A 55 -2.01 -5.92 6.17
C ARG A 55 -1.45 -7.08 6.98
N ASN A 56 -0.26 -6.93 7.54
CA ASN A 56 0.39 -7.99 8.30
C ASN A 56 -0.39 -8.33 9.57
N ALA A 57 -0.98 -7.34 10.25
CA ALA A 57 -1.87 -7.58 11.38
C ALA A 57 -3.13 -8.37 10.96
N MET A 58 -3.78 -7.99 9.85
CA MET A 58 -4.96 -8.72 9.35
C MET A 58 -4.64 -10.14 8.89
N LYS A 59 -3.47 -10.37 8.29
CA LYS A 59 -3.00 -11.72 7.96
C LYS A 59 -2.78 -12.56 9.21
N GLN A 60 -2.17 -11.98 10.24
CA GLN A 60 -1.94 -12.65 11.53
C GLN A 60 -3.25 -12.98 12.27
N TRP A 61 -4.27 -12.13 12.13
CA TRP A 61 -5.58 -12.42 12.70
C TRP A 61 -6.30 -13.53 11.92
N ARG A 62 -6.27 -13.51 10.58
CA ARG A 62 -6.85 -14.57 9.75
C ARG A 62 -6.24 -15.95 10.01
N GLN A 63 -4.92 -16.04 10.18
CA GLN A 63 -4.29 -17.32 10.54
C GLN A 63 -4.70 -17.80 11.94
N TYR A 64 -4.95 -16.88 12.90
CA TYR A 64 -5.43 -17.24 14.23
C TYR A 64 -6.85 -17.82 14.17
N THR A 65 -7.77 -17.17 13.46
CA THR A 65 -9.15 -17.67 13.29
C THR A 65 -9.24 -18.96 12.47
N SER A 66 -8.24 -19.25 11.62
CA SER A 66 -8.22 -20.47 10.81
C SER A 66 -7.57 -21.66 11.53
N ASP A 67 -7.05 -21.47 12.74
CA ASP A 67 -6.64 -22.55 13.63
C ASP A 67 -7.90 -23.02 14.39
N PRO A 68 -8.45 -24.22 14.12
CA PRO A 68 -9.66 -24.73 14.75
C PRO A 68 -9.38 -25.22 16.19
N GLY A 69 -8.67 -24.43 16.98
CA GLY A 69 -8.30 -24.71 18.37
C GLY A 69 -9.09 -23.88 19.40
N ASP A 70 -10.02 -23.03 18.98
CA ASP A 70 -10.86 -22.21 19.87
C ASP A 70 -12.27 -22.79 19.99
N GLU A 71 -12.35 -24.06 20.41
CA GLU A 71 -13.54 -24.63 21.05
C GLU A 71 -13.17 -24.87 22.52
N ARG A 72 -13.40 -23.87 23.38
CA ARG A 72 -13.49 -24.06 24.84
C ARG A 72 -14.62 -23.24 25.42
#